data_AF-X1FYK9-F1
#
_entry.id   AF-X1FYK9-F1
#
_cell.length_a   1.000
_cell.length_b   1.000
_cell.length_c   1.000
_cell.angle_alpha   90.00
_cell.angle_beta   90.00
_cell.angle_gamma   90.00
#
_symmetry.space_group_name_H-M   'P 1'
#
loop_
_entity.id
_entity.type
_entity.pdbx_description
1 polymer ?
#
loop_
_entity_poly.entity_id
_entity_poly.type
_entity_poly.pdbx_seq_one_letter_code
_entity_poly.pdbx_strand_id
1 'polypeptide(L)'
;MKIAISTDQGHVSAHFGRCLSYTIVEIKEGKILSKEEIPNPGHQPGFLPQYLSEKGVNCIIAGGMGPRAQDLFAQKNIEAVIGVQGAVDKVIEKFINQELEVGDDLCGHKHGPEEHPPFDSPAEHFPQSKGNKICITSKGKDLETEVDPSFGRAKYFLIVDPETMNFEVVNNPNIEAVQGAGIQSAQLISNKNIGTVLTGSCGPNAHRILQSSGIKVITGTNGKVKDVLAKYKPEVK
;
A
#
# COMPACT_ATOMS: atom_id res chain seq x y z
N MET A 1 -0.16 7.76 -29.39
CA MET A 1 -0.22 6.92 -28.17
C MET A 1 0.45 7.66 -27.02
N LYS A 2 0.23 7.23 -25.79
CA LYS A 2 0.70 7.90 -24.57
C LYS A 2 1.11 6.85 -23.57
N ILE A 3 2.38 6.82 -23.22
CA ILE A 3 2.96 5.83 -22.32
C ILE A 3 3.25 6.45 -20.96
N ALA A 4 3.20 5.65 -19.90
CA ALA A 4 3.69 6.02 -18.59
C ALA A 4 4.82 5.07 -18.18
N ILE A 5 5.95 5.63 -17.80
CA ILE A 5 7.13 4.89 -17.36
C ILE A 5 7.27 5.12 -15.86
N SER A 6 7.38 4.05 -15.06
CA SER A 6 7.70 4.20 -13.64
C SER A 6 9.14 4.65 -13.47
N THR A 7 9.37 5.81 -12.86
CA THR A 7 10.66 6.49 -12.87
C THR A 7 11.19 6.74 -11.47
N ASP A 8 12.44 6.34 -11.24
CA ASP A 8 13.24 6.69 -10.07
C ASP A 8 14.53 7.34 -10.56
N GLN A 9 14.71 8.64 -10.30
CA GLN A 9 15.95 9.37 -10.62
C GLN A 9 16.40 9.17 -12.09
N GLY A 10 15.46 9.28 -13.03
CA GLY A 10 15.72 9.14 -14.47
C GLY A 10 15.90 7.70 -14.98
N HIS A 11 15.72 6.69 -14.11
CA HIS A 11 15.77 5.26 -14.47
C HIS A 11 14.43 4.59 -14.27
N VAL A 12 14.18 3.49 -14.99
CA VAL A 12 12.97 2.70 -14.79
C VAL A 12 12.99 2.06 -13.40
N SER A 13 11.96 2.35 -12.61
CA SER A 13 11.77 1.78 -11.28
C SER A 13 11.47 0.28 -11.34
N ALA A 14 12.08 -0.47 -10.43
CA ALA A 14 11.78 -1.89 -10.22
C ALA A 14 10.37 -2.14 -9.66
N HIS A 15 9.72 -1.11 -9.09
CA HIS A 15 8.44 -1.24 -8.40
C HIS A 15 7.46 -0.16 -8.84
N PHE A 16 6.62 -0.48 -9.83
CA PHE A 16 5.64 0.43 -10.42
C PHE A 16 4.86 1.25 -9.37
N GLY A 17 4.28 0.60 -8.36
CA GLY A 17 3.45 1.29 -7.37
C GLY A 17 4.22 2.14 -6.35
N ARG A 18 5.55 1.99 -6.24
CA ARG A 18 6.37 2.67 -5.23
C ARG A 18 7.43 3.61 -5.84
N CYS A 19 7.40 3.79 -7.15
CA CYS A 19 8.29 4.75 -7.82
C CYS A 19 8.06 6.18 -7.31
N LEU A 20 9.08 7.02 -7.46
CA LEU A 20 9.03 8.44 -7.09
C LEU A 20 8.08 9.21 -8.01
N SER A 21 8.11 8.90 -9.31
CA SER A 21 7.37 9.62 -10.33
C SER A 21 6.99 8.73 -11.51
N TYR A 22 6.07 9.21 -12.34
CA TYR A 22 5.76 8.63 -13.64
C TYR A 22 6.21 9.59 -14.73
N THR A 23 7.07 9.13 -15.64
CA THR A 23 7.37 9.87 -16.86
C THR A 23 6.28 9.55 -17.89
N ILE A 24 5.46 10.54 -18.22
CA ILE A 24 4.41 10.44 -19.23
C ILE A 24 4.97 10.95 -20.55
N VAL A 25 4.85 10.14 -21.60
CA VAL A 25 5.37 10.47 -22.93
C VAL A 25 4.26 10.30 -23.95
N GLU A 26 3.99 11.34 -24.71
CA GLU A 26 3.09 11.28 -25.86
C GLU A 26 3.90 11.04 -27.14
N ILE A 27 3.52 10.00 -27.87
CA ILE A 27 4.21 9.56 -29.09
C ILE A 27 3.23 9.55 -30.25
N LYS A 28 3.59 10.19 -31.36
CA LYS A 28 2.81 10.18 -32.61
C LYS A 28 3.75 9.94 -33.79
N GLU A 29 3.43 8.97 -34.64
CA GLU A 29 4.21 8.64 -35.85
C GLU A 29 5.70 8.39 -35.54
N GLY A 30 5.98 7.69 -34.43
CA GLY A 30 7.35 7.38 -33.99
C GLY A 30 8.12 8.58 -33.41
N LYS A 31 7.47 9.70 -33.13
CA LYS A 31 8.09 10.91 -32.56
C LYS A 31 7.48 11.26 -31.22
N ILE A 32 8.32 11.72 -30.29
CA ILE A 32 7.87 12.27 -29.00
C ILE A 32 7.26 13.65 -29.25
N LEU A 33 5.98 13.82 -28.92
CA LEU A 33 5.29 15.11 -28.95
C LEU A 33 5.44 15.87 -27.63
N SER A 34 5.38 15.17 -26.51
CA SER A 34 5.52 15.74 -25.17
C SER A 34 6.11 14.71 -24.21
N LYS A 35 6.87 15.21 -23.23
CA LYS A 35 7.42 14.43 -22.11
C LYS A 35 7.23 15.26 -20.86
N GLU A 36 6.52 14.70 -19.88
CA GLU A 36 6.35 15.29 -18.57
C GLU A 36 6.64 14.26 -17.48
N GLU A 37 7.06 14.72 -16.31
CA GLU A 37 7.27 13.86 -15.16
C GLU A 37 6.31 14.31 -14.06
N ILE A 38 5.45 13.40 -13.63
CA ILE A 38 4.45 13.67 -12.59
C ILE A 38 4.82 12.90 -11.31
N PRO A 39 4.71 13.51 -10.12
CA PRO A 39 4.98 12.80 -8.88
C PRO A 39 3.99 11.66 -8.69
N ASN A 40 4.44 10.57 -8.07
CA ASN A 40 3.54 9.47 -7.74
C ASN A 40 2.48 9.95 -6.74
N PRO A 41 1.17 9.96 -7.09
CA PRO A 41 0.11 10.46 -6.24
C PRO A 41 -0.22 9.53 -5.05
N GLY A 42 0.52 8.42 -4.93
CA GLY A 42 0.35 7.41 -3.89
C GLY A 42 -0.27 6.13 -4.43
N HIS A 43 0.01 5.03 -3.74
CA HIS A 43 -0.43 3.69 -4.16
C HIS A 43 -1.60 3.19 -3.30
N GLN A 44 -2.80 3.35 -3.85
CA GLN A 44 -3.99 2.65 -3.39
C GLN A 44 -4.42 1.61 -4.45
N PRO A 45 -4.91 0.42 -4.07
CA PRO A 45 -5.41 -0.55 -5.03
C PRO A 45 -6.50 0.06 -5.92
N GLY A 46 -6.35 -0.05 -7.25
CA GLY A 46 -7.33 0.49 -8.22
C GLY A 46 -7.20 1.98 -8.53
N PHE A 47 -6.50 2.77 -7.70
CA PHE A 47 -6.33 4.20 -7.93
C PHE A 47 -5.41 4.50 -9.12
N LEU A 48 -4.20 3.93 -9.15
CA LEU A 48 -3.22 4.20 -10.22
C LEU A 48 -3.74 3.81 -11.62
N PRO A 49 -4.41 2.65 -11.81
CA PRO A 49 -5.06 2.33 -13.09
C PRO A 49 -6.09 3.35 -13.54
N GLN A 50 -6.93 3.82 -12.62
CA GLN A 50 -7.93 4.87 -12.93
C GLN A 50 -7.24 6.21 -13.26
N TYR A 51 -6.31 6.63 -12.42
CA TYR A 51 -5.59 7.90 -12.54
C TYR A 51 -4.81 8.03 -13.85
N LEU A 52 -4.08 6.98 -14.26
CA LEU A 52 -3.33 6.99 -15.51
C LEU A 52 -4.25 6.84 -16.73
N SER A 53 -5.36 6.10 -16.61
CA SER A 53 -6.39 6.04 -17.64
C SER A 53 -7.02 7.41 -17.90
N GLU A 54 -7.33 8.18 -16.87
CA GLU A 54 -7.86 9.55 -16.98
C GLU A 54 -6.87 10.51 -17.66
N LYS A 55 -5.57 10.26 -17.55
CA LYS A 55 -4.52 11.01 -18.27
C LYS A 55 -4.36 10.59 -19.74
N GLY A 56 -5.13 9.60 -20.19
CA GLY A 56 -5.10 9.06 -21.55
C GLY A 56 -3.93 8.12 -21.81
N VAL A 57 -3.31 7.58 -20.75
CA VAL A 57 -2.24 6.58 -20.87
C VAL A 57 -2.83 5.28 -21.42
N ASN A 58 -2.14 4.70 -22.39
CA ASN A 58 -2.53 3.46 -23.07
C ASN A 58 -1.50 2.33 -22.89
N CYS A 59 -0.28 2.66 -22.46
CA CYS A 59 0.74 1.67 -22.17
C CYS A 59 1.54 2.08 -20.93
N ILE A 60 1.85 1.10 -20.08
CA ILE A 60 2.73 1.23 -18.92
C ILE A 60 4.04 0.50 -19.22
N ILE A 61 5.16 1.11 -18.86
CA ILE A 61 6.48 0.48 -18.87
C ILE A 61 7.04 0.50 -17.46
N ALA A 62 7.39 -0.67 -16.93
CA ALA A 62 7.89 -0.80 -15.57
C ALA A 62 8.93 -1.91 -15.44
N GLY A 63 9.79 -1.82 -14.42
CA GLY A 63 10.68 -2.93 -14.05
C GLY A 63 9.91 -4.07 -13.40
N GLY A 64 8.94 -3.76 -12.54
CA GLY A 64 8.12 -4.76 -11.88
C GLY A 64 6.75 -4.23 -11.50
N MET A 65 5.74 -5.08 -11.65
CA MET A 65 4.34 -4.76 -11.35
C MET A 65 3.65 -6.00 -10.81
N GLY A 66 2.92 -5.89 -9.70
CA GLY A 66 2.19 -7.02 -9.14
C GLY A 66 1.02 -7.45 -10.04
N PRO A 67 0.64 -8.75 -10.04
CA PRO A 67 -0.36 -9.31 -10.96
C PRO A 67 -1.70 -8.60 -10.89
N ARG A 68 -2.16 -8.27 -9.67
CA ARG A 68 -3.39 -7.50 -9.47
C ARG A 68 -3.38 -6.13 -10.17
N ALA A 69 -2.23 -5.45 -10.21
CA ALA A 69 -2.14 -4.15 -10.87
C ALA A 69 -2.19 -4.34 -12.40
N GLN A 70 -1.51 -5.36 -12.92
CA GLN A 70 -1.57 -5.74 -14.33
C GLN A 70 -3.01 -6.01 -14.76
N ASP A 71 -3.76 -6.81 -13.98
CA ASP A 71 -5.19 -7.10 -14.25
C ASP A 71 -6.04 -5.82 -14.31
N LEU A 72 -5.81 -4.88 -13.39
CA LEU A 72 -6.56 -3.64 -13.32
C LEU A 72 -6.22 -2.69 -14.48
N PHE A 73 -4.98 -2.70 -14.96
CA PHE A 73 -4.60 -1.97 -16.18
C PHE A 73 -5.21 -2.62 -17.44
N ALA A 74 -5.19 -3.95 -17.53
CA ALA A 74 -5.81 -4.69 -18.62
C ALA A 74 -7.32 -4.42 -18.72
N GLN A 75 -8.04 -4.37 -17.58
CA GLN A 75 -9.46 -3.98 -17.52
C GLN A 75 -9.74 -2.56 -18.04
N LYS A 76 -8.73 -1.69 -18.06
CA LYS A 76 -8.81 -0.33 -18.59
C LYS A 76 -8.28 -0.22 -20.02
N ASN A 77 -7.98 -1.35 -20.67
CA ASN A 77 -7.33 -1.43 -21.98
C ASN A 77 -5.98 -0.69 -22.01
N ILE A 78 -5.24 -0.75 -20.89
CA ILE A 78 -3.90 -0.22 -20.78
C ILE A 78 -2.94 -1.41 -20.79
N GLU A 79 -2.08 -1.45 -21.79
CA GLU A 79 -1.06 -2.50 -21.91
C GLU A 79 0.05 -2.28 -20.87
N ALA A 80 0.60 -3.36 -20.32
CA ALA A 80 1.68 -3.29 -19.34
C ALA A 80 2.90 -4.08 -19.83
N VAL A 81 4.01 -3.38 -20.05
CA VAL A 81 5.32 -3.96 -20.36
C VAL A 81 6.15 -3.96 -19.08
N ILE A 82 6.45 -5.16 -18.57
CA ILE A 82 7.14 -5.37 -17.28
C ILE A 82 8.54 -5.95 -17.50
N GLY A 83 9.40 -5.95 -16.47
CA GLY A 83 10.77 -6.46 -16.59
C GLY A 83 11.73 -5.50 -17.30
N VAL A 84 11.32 -4.25 -17.52
CA VAL A 84 12.13 -3.26 -18.24
C VAL A 84 13.10 -2.55 -17.29
N GLN A 85 14.35 -2.42 -17.71
CA GLN A 85 15.40 -1.77 -16.91
C GLN A 85 16.19 -0.76 -17.76
N GLY A 86 16.80 0.22 -17.09
CA GLY A 86 17.69 1.20 -17.72
C GLY A 86 17.19 2.65 -17.61
N ALA A 87 17.91 3.55 -18.28
CA ALA A 87 17.56 4.97 -18.32
C ALA A 87 16.27 5.20 -19.10
N VAL A 88 15.39 6.08 -18.59
CA VAL A 88 14.07 6.35 -19.16
C VAL A 88 14.17 6.77 -20.63
N ASP A 89 15.11 7.64 -20.98
CA ASP A 89 15.29 8.11 -22.36
C ASP A 89 15.64 6.98 -23.32
N LYS A 90 16.54 6.08 -22.92
CA LYS A 90 16.90 4.91 -23.72
C LYS A 90 15.73 3.93 -23.87
N VAL A 91 14.91 3.80 -22.83
CA VAL A 91 13.71 2.96 -22.86
C VAL A 91 12.66 3.53 -23.82
N ILE A 92 12.48 4.85 -23.84
CA ILE A 92 11.59 5.51 -24.80
C ILE A 92 12.09 5.29 -26.24
N GLU A 93 13.38 5.47 -26.49
CA GLU A 93 13.99 5.23 -27.80
C GLU A 93 13.78 3.78 -28.26
N LYS A 94 14.11 2.81 -27.41
CA LYS A 94 13.89 1.39 -27.69
C LYS A 94 12.41 1.06 -27.92
N PHE A 95 11.51 1.65 -27.15
CA PHE A 95 10.07 1.45 -27.31
C PHE A 95 9.57 1.97 -28.67
N ILE A 96 10.02 3.17 -29.08
CA ILE A 96 9.69 3.75 -30.38
C ILE A 96 10.21 2.88 -31.53
N ASN A 97 11.42 2.34 -31.39
CA ASN A 97 12.05 1.48 -32.38
C ASN A 97 11.54 0.03 -32.37
N GLN A 98 10.65 -0.33 -31.43
CA GLN A 98 10.17 -1.70 -31.21
C GLN A 98 11.30 -2.69 -30.83
N GLU A 99 12.35 -2.18 -30.17
CA GLU A 99 13.54 -2.91 -29.70
C GLU A 99 13.52 -3.13 -28.18
N LEU A 100 12.39 -2.87 -27.53
CA LEU A 100 12.30 -2.97 -26.08
C LEU A 100 12.27 -4.44 -25.65
N GLU A 101 13.39 -4.90 -25.10
CA GLU A 101 13.50 -6.22 -24.49
C GLU A 101 12.69 -6.25 -23.19
N VAL A 102 11.63 -7.06 -23.20
CA VAL A 102 10.82 -7.38 -22.03
C VAL A 102 11.54 -8.50 -21.30
N GLY A 103 11.90 -8.33 -20.03
CA GLY A 103 12.49 -9.41 -19.22
C GLY A 103 11.54 -10.61 -19.12
N ASP A 104 12.08 -11.81 -18.91
CA ASP A 104 11.32 -13.07 -18.94
C ASP A 104 9.97 -12.97 -18.20
N ASP A 105 8.93 -13.28 -18.95
CA ASP A 105 7.55 -13.35 -18.53
C ASP A 105 7.42 -14.37 -17.38
N LEU A 106 7.38 -13.92 -16.13
CA LEU A 106 7.12 -14.75 -14.95
C LEU A 106 5.64 -15.19 -14.86
N CYS A 107 4.94 -15.30 -15.98
CA CYS A 107 3.61 -15.92 -16.06
C CYS A 107 3.73 -17.45 -16.16
N GLY A 108 4.31 -18.06 -15.12
CA GLY A 108 4.25 -19.51 -14.89
C GLY A 108 3.02 -19.87 -14.06
N HIS A 109 1.85 -19.98 -14.70
CA HIS A 109 0.65 -20.52 -14.04
C HIS A 109 0.88 -21.97 -13.56
N LYS A 110 1.04 -22.17 -12.24
CA LYS A 110 0.61 -23.39 -11.55
C LYS A 110 -0.07 -23.01 -10.25
N HIS A 111 -1.37 -23.28 -10.20
CA HIS A 111 -2.15 -23.30 -8.96
C HIS A 111 -1.58 -24.37 -8.02
N GLY A 112 -1.15 -23.95 -6.84
CA GLY A 112 -0.87 -24.81 -5.69
C GLY A 112 -1.27 -24.05 -4.42
N PRO A 113 -1.84 -24.71 -3.41
CA PRO A 113 -2.21 -24.03 -2.17
C PRO A 113 -0.95 -23.60 -1.41
N GLU A 114 -1.10 -22.50 -0.69
CA GLU A 114 -0.20 -21.89 0.29
C GLU A 114 0.90 -22.81 0.84
N GLU A 115 2.17 -22.41 0.69
CA GLU A 115 3.20 -22.43 1.75
C GLU A 115 4.30 -21.41 1.37
N HIS A 116 4.46 -20.34 2.17
CA HIS A 116 5.63 -19.45 2.05
C HIS A 116 6.73 -19.95 3.01
N PRO A 117 7.94 -20.27 2.53
CA PRO A 117 9.07 -20.60 3.40
C PRO A 117 9.63 -19.34 4.10
N PRO A 118 10.33 -19.49 5.24
CA PRO A 118 10.93 -18.36 5.94
C PRO A 118 12.20 -17.94 5.21
N PHE A 119 12.40 -16.65 4.93
CA PHE A 119 13.72 -16.18 4.54
C PHE A 119 14.02 -14.77 5.07
N ASP A 120 14.86 -14.77 6.10
CA ASP A 120 15.86 -13.79 6.49
C ASP A 120 15.78 -12.39 5.87
N SER A 121 15.33 -11.43 6.68
CA SER A 121 15.51 -10.00 6.44
C SER A 121 16.96 -9.56 6.66
N PRO A 122 17.62 -8.88 5.71
CA PRO A 122 18.56 -7.83 6.05
C PRO A 122 17.78 -6.55 6.32
N ALA A 123 17.72 -6.17 7.60
CA ALA A 123 17.36 -4.87 8.17
C ALA A 123 16.84 -3.79 7.19
N GLU A 124 15.53 -3.73 6.96
CA GLU A 124 14.91 -2.55 6.36
C GLU A 124 14.67 -1.48 7.43
N HIS A 125 15.15 -0.27 7.15
CA HIS A 125 14.83 0.94 7.89
C HIS A 125 13.32 1.18 7.85
N PHE A 126 12.63 0.87 8.96
CA PHE A 126 11.25 1.30 9.17
C PHE A 126 11.18 2.83 9.22
N PRO A 127 10.23 3.48 8.52
CA PRO A 127 9.89 4.86 8.80
C PRO A 127 9.62 4.99 10.30
N GLN A 128 10.25 5.97 10.97
CA GLN A 128 10.04 6.21 12.39
C GLN A 128 8.54 6.40 12.68
N SER A 129 8.09 5.81 13.80
CA SER A 129 6.69 5.82 14.23
C SER A 129 6.12 7.23 14.22
N LYS A 130 4.97 7.40 13.54
CA LYS A 130 4.33 8.70 13.33
C LYS A 130 3.77 9.33 14.61
N GLY A 131 3.68 8.57 15.73
CA GLY A 131 3.15 9.03 17.01
C GLY A 131 3.40 8.09 18.18
N ASN A 132 3.22 8.58 19.42
CA ASN A 132 3.38 7.79 20.65
C ASN A 132 2.08 7.10 21.12
N LYS A 133 0.94 7.38 20.48
CA LYS A 133 -0.35 6.85 20.94
C LYS A 133 -0.59 5.42 20.49
N ILE A 134 -1.38 4.71 21.28
CA ILE A 134 -1.76 3.31 21.07
C ILE A 134 -3.23 3.27 20.67
N CYS A 135 -3.56 2.61 19.57
CA CYS A 135 -4.93 2.36 19.15
C CYS A 135 -5.32 0.92 19.47
N ILE A 136 -6.50 0.72 20.04
CA ILE A 136 -7.00 -0.59 20.43
C ILE A 136 -8.39 -0.76 19.86
N THR A 137 -8.63 -1.89 19.21
CA THR A 137 -9.97 -2.23 18.75
C THR A 137 -10.83 -2.67 19.90
N SER A 138 -12.06 -2.17 20.00
CA SER A 138 -12.93 -2.40 21.16
C SER A 138 -14.37 -2.62 20.73
N LYS A 139 -15.06 -3.53 21.44
CA LYS A 139 -16.51 -3.74 21.29
C LYS A 139 -17.35 -2.63 21.94
N GLY A 140 -16.73 -1.81 22.80
CA GLY A 140 -17.37 -0.76 23.58
C GLY A 140 -16.52 0.51 23.71
N LYS A 141 -17.02 1.50 24.43
CA LYS A 141 -16.39 2.82 24.56
C LYS A 141 -15.47 2.95 25.78
N ASP A 142 -15.45 1.92 26.62
CA ASP A 142 -14.78 1.93 27.92
C ASP A 142 -13.62 0.93 27.97
N LEU A 143 -12.62 1.21 28.81
CA LEU A 143 -11.43 0.36 28.99
C LEU A 143 -11.72 -1.03 29.60
N GLU A 144 -12.90 -1.21 30.20
CA GLU A 144 -13.35 -2.49 30.75
C GLU A 144 -13.97 -3.41 29.69
N THR A 145 -14.17 -2.91 28.47
CA THR A 145 -14.72 -3.70 27.37
C THR A 145 -13.66 -4.61 26.76
N GLU A 146 -14.11 -5.69 26.14
CA GLU A 146 -13.25 -6.60 25.40
C GLU A 146 -12.71 -5.98 24.10
N VAL A 147 -11.50 -6.39 23.75
CA VAL A 147 -10.90 -6.11 22.46
C VAL A 147 -11.73 -6.75 21.34
N ASP A 148 -11.95 -5.97 20.28
CA ASP A 148 -12.65 -6.47 19.10
C ASP A 148 -11.74 -7.41 18.29
N PRO A 149 -12.20 -8.62 17.92
CA PRO A 149 -11.40 -9.58 17.18
C PRO A 149 -11.09 -9.14 15.74
N SER A 150 -11.80 -8.19 15.15
CA SER A 150 -11.61 -7.79 13.74
C SER A 150 -11.29 -6.32 13.61
N PHE A 151 -10.08 -5.99 13.15
CA PHE A 151 -9.68 -4.59 12.97
C PHE A 151 -10.61 -3.81 12.05
N GLY A 152 -10.89 -4.35 10.86
CA GLY A 152 -11.62 -3.62 9.83
C GLY A 152 -13.10 -3.38 10.14
N ARG A 153 -13.68 -4.23 11.00
CA ARG A 153 -15.08 -4.15 11.41
C ARG A 153 -15.22 -3.91 12.91
N ALA A 154 -14.15 -3.46 13.56
CA ALA A 154 -14.22 -3.12 14.96
C ALA A 154 -15.26 -2.03 15.16
N LYS A 155 -16.08 -2.14 16.20
CA LYS A 155 -17.12 -1.15 16.48
C LYS A 155 -16.53 0.20 16.91
N TYR A 156 -15.46 0.15 17.71
CA TYR A 156 -14.76 1.33 18.20
C TYR A 156 -13.24 1.14 18.12
N PHE A 157 -12.55 2.26 17.94
CA PHE A 157 -11.11 2.38 18.14
C PHE A 157 -10.88 3.30 19.34
N LEU A 158 -10.26 2.76 20.38
CA LEU A 158 -9.81 3.54 21.54
C LEU A 158 -8.38 3.96 21.25
N ILE A 159 -8.09 5.26 21.14
CA ILE A 159 -6.70 5.69 21.09
C ILE A 159 -6.28 6.34 22.40
N VAL A 160 -5.25 5.74 22.98
CA VAL A 160 -4.77 5.97 24.33
C VAL A 160 -3.39 6.58 24.24
N ASP A 161 -3.18 7.62 25.03
CA ASP A 161 -1.87 8.17 25.28
C ASP A 161 -1.22 7.38 26.43
N PRO A 162 -0.10 6.66 26.19
CA PRO A 162 0.54 5.85 27.23
C PRO A 162 1.16 6.70 28.35
N GLU A 163 1.43 7.99 28.13
CA GLU A 163 2.05 8.86 29.15
C GLU A 163 1.01 9.39 30.13
N THR A 164 -0.14 9.83 29.62
CA THR A 164 -1.21 10.44 30.44
C THR A 164 -2.33 9.48 30.80
N MET A 165 -2.38 8.30 30.17
CA MET A 165 -3.51 7.35 30.22
C MET A 165 -4.84 7.93 29.72
N ASN A 166 -4.84 9.14 29.14
CA ASN A 166 -6.02 9.71 28.50
C ASN A 166 -6.34 8.94 27.23
N PHE A 167 -7.64 8.74 26.97
CA PHE A 167 -8.09 8.05 25.77
C PHE A 167 -9.19 8.81 25.05
N GLU A 168 -9.20 8.71 23.73
CA GLU A 168 -10.29 9.14 22.86
C GLU A 168 -10.98 7.91 22.26
N VAL A 169 -12.30 8.02 22.06
CA VAL A 169 -13.12 6.97 21.45
C VAL A 169 -13.48 7.38 20.04
N VAL A 170 -13.16 6.54 19.07
CA VAL A 170 -13.48 6.74 17.65
C VAL A 170 -14.45 5.66 17.20
N ASN A 171 -15.61 6.07 16.72
CA ASN A 171 -16.59 5.15 16.13
C ASN A 171 -16.11 4.76 14.73
N ASN A 172 -16.26 3.49 14.36
CA ASN A 172 -15.93 3.03 13.01
C ASN A 172 -17.14 3.13 12.08
N PRO A 173 -17.19 4.08 11.14
CA PRO A 173 -18.28 4.16 10.17
C PRO A 173 -18.25 3.01 9.15
N ASN A 174 -17.13 2.28 9.05
CA ASN A 174 -16.90 1.29 8.00
C ASN A 174 -17.27 -0.15 8.42
N ILE A 175 -17.92 -0.32 9.57
CA ILE A 175 -18.25 -1.65 10.13
C ILE A 175 -19.14 -2.47 9.18
N GLU A 176 -20.11 -1.82 8.53
CA GLU A 176 -21.07 -2.46 7.62
C GLU A 176 -20.61 -2.43 6.15
N ALA A 177 -19.40 -1.97 5.87
CA ALA A 177 -18.92 -1.90 4.49
C ALA A 177 -18.86 -3.32 3.89
N VAL A 178 -19.61 -3.49 2.79
CA VAL A 178 -19.71 -4.75 2.03
C VAL A 178 -18.32 -5.22 1.60
N GLN A 179 -17.45 -4.28 1.22
CA GLN A 179 -16.06 -4.53 0.87
C GLN A 179 -15.14 -3.42 1.37
N GLY A 180 -13.88 -3.75 1.66
CA GLY A 180 -12.86 -2.76 1.97
C GLY A 180 -12.95 -2.14 3.37
N ALA A 181 -13.77 -2.68 4.28
CA ALA A 181 -13.90 -2.21 5.66
C ALA A 181 -12.54 -2.01 6.37
N GLY A 182 -11.60 -2.95 6.17
CA GLY A 182 -10.24 -2.85 6.70
C GLY A 182 -9.38 -1.75 6.07
N ILE A 183 -9.54 -1.49 4.78
CA ILE A 183 -8.79 -0.43 4.07
C ILE A 183 -9.25 0.93 4.59
N GLN A 184 -10.56 1.16 4.62
CA GLN A 184 -11.15 2.42 5.06
C GLN A 184 -10.89 2.67 6.56
N SER A 185 -10.96 1.63 7.39
CA SER A 185 -10.59 1.72 8.81
C SER A 185 -9.10 2.02 9.00
N ALA A 186 -8.23 1.41 8.20
CA ALA A 186 -6.79 1.70 8.26
C ALA A 186 -6.48 3.13 7.84
N GLN A 187 -7.15 3.65 6.81
CA GLN A 187 -7.03 5.05 6.39
C GLN A 187 -7.48 6.01 7.50
N LEU A 188 -8.65 5.75 8.11
CA LEU A 188 -9.18 6.54 9.23
C LEU A 188 -8.17 6.64 10.39
N ILE A 189 -7.57 5.51 10.76
CA ILE A 189 -6.60 5.41 11.85
C ILE A 189 -5.24 5.99 11.45
N SER A 190 -4.81 5.86 10.19
CA SER A 190 -3.54 6.43 9.71
C SER A 190 -3.48 7.96 9.70
N ASN A 191 -4.65 8.61 9.67
CA ASN A 191 -4.78 10.06 9.76
C ASN A 191 -4.65 10.59 11.20
N LYS A 192 -4.61 9.69 12.19
CA LYS A 192 -4.42 10.02 13.60
C LYS A 192 -2.95 9.93 13.98
N ASN A 193 -2.57 10.58 15.07
CA ASN A 193 -1.21 10.53 15.63
C ASN A 193 -0.99 9.24 16.45
N ILE A 194 -0.91 8.09 15.78
CA ILE A 194 -0.82 6.75 16.39
C ILE A 194 0.48 6.07 15.96
N GLY A 195 1.16 5.41 16.89
CA GLY A 195 2.34 4.60 16.62
C GLY A 195 2.08 3.10 16.60
N THR A 196 1.05 2.63 17.29
CA THR A 196 0.77 1.20 17.41
C THR A 196 -0.73 0.90 17.42
N VAL A 197 -1.13 -0.19 16.76
CA VAL A 197 -2.49 -0.74 16.77
C VAL A 197 -2.45 -2.13 17.42
N LEU A 198 -3.28 -2.33 18.45
CA LEU A 198 -3.51 -3.61 19.10
C LEU A 198 -4.90 -4.13 18.70
N THR A 199 -4.95 -5.32 18.13
CA THR A 199 -6.20 -5.90 17.63
C THR A 199 -6.17 -7.43 17.66
N GLY A 200 -7.33 -8.07 17.60
CA GLY A 200 -7.40 -9.53 17.47
C GLY A 200 -6.86 -10.00 16.13
N SER A 201 -7.40 -9.48 15.03
CA SER A 201 -7.00 -9.83 13.67
C SER A 201 -6.96 -8.60 12.77
N CYS A 202 -5.99 -8.57 11.86
CA CYS A 202 -5.85 -7.51 10.87
C CYS A 202 -5.67 -8.15 9.49
N GLY A 203 -6.58 -7.87 8.56
CA GLY A 203 -6.47 -8.39 7.20
C GLY A 203 -5.27 -7.81 6.46
N PRO A 204 -4.73 -8.51 5.44
CA PRO A 204 -3.47 -8.15 4.79
C PRO A 204 -3.49 -6.74 4.16
N ASN A 205 -4.63 -6.32 3.61
CA ASN A 205 -4.81 -4.99 3.05
C ASN A 205 -4.73 -3.87 4.10
N ALA A 206 -5.34 -4.09 5.28
CA ALA A 206 -5.33 -3.11 6.37
C ALA A 206 -3.93 -3.03 6.99
N HIS A 207 -3.30 -4.18 7.22
CA HIS A 207 -1.95 -4.28 7.76
C HIS A 207 -0.95 -3.50 6.91
N ARG A 208 -1.00 -3.66 5.59
CA ARG A 208 -0.13 -2.94 4.65
C ARG A 208 -0.24 -1.43 4.75
N ILE A 209 -1.46 -0.90 4.91
CA ILE A 209 -1.72 0.55 5.01
C ILE A 209 -1.17 1.09 6.33
N LEU A 210 -1.44 0.40 7.44
CA LEU A 210 -0.94 0.78 8.76
C LEU A 210 0.59 0.77 8.78
N GLN A 211 1.22 -0.30 8.29
CA GLN A 211 2.67 -0.44 8.24
C GLN A 211 3.32 0.64 7.34
N SER A 212 2.74 0.91 6.16
CA SER A 212 3.23 1.97 5.26
C SER A 212 3.08 3.37 5.87
N SER A 213 2.20 3.53 6.87
CA SER A 213 2.02 4.77 7.62
C SER A 213 2.94 4.88 8.84
N GLY A 214 3.85 3.92 9.04
CA GLY A 214 4.73 3.85 10.21
C GLY A 214 4.02 3.38 11.48
N ILE A 215 2.87 2.71 11.36
CA ILE A 215 2.10 2.20 12.50
C ILE A 215 2.42 0.72 12.70
N LYS A 216 2.93 0.36 13.87
CA LYS A 216 3.17 -1.03 14.28
C LYS A 216 1.82 -1.71 14.52
N VAL A 217 1.61 -2.90 13.98
CA VAL A 217 0.36 -3.66 14.18
C VAL A 217 0.66 -4.92 14.97
N ILE A 218 -0.03 -5.10 16.09
CA ILE A 218 0.07 -6.29 16.93
C ILE A 218 -1.27 -7.01 16.89
N THR A 219 -1.27 -8.18 16.25
CA THR A 219 -2.41 -9.10 16.15
C THR A 219 -2.39 -10.16 17.26
N GLY A 220 -3.47 -10.91 17.41
CA GLY A 220 -3.63 -11.92 18.45
C GLY A 220 -3.98 -11.34 19.82
N THR A 221 -4.33 -10.05 19.88
CA THR A 221 -4.71 -9.38 21.12
C THR A 221 -6.13 -9.78 21.52
N ASN A 222 -6.30 -10.21 22.77
CA ASN A 222 -7.59 -10.62 23.33
C ASN A 222 -7.72 -10.20 24.81
N GLY A 223 -8.93 -10.31 25.36
CA GLY A 223 -9.24 -9.90 26.72
C GLY A 223 -9.73 -8.46 26.83
N LYS A 224 -9.77 -7.92 28.05
CA LYS A 224 -10.19 -6.54 28.30
C LYS A 224 -9.14 -5.54 27.82
N VAL A 225 -9.60 -4.40 27.31
CA VAL A 225 -8.74 -3.31 26.82
C VAL A 225 -7.74 -2.86 27.89
N LYS A 226 -8.16 -2.74 29.15
CA LYS A 226 -7.29 -2.37 30.28
C LYS A 226 -6.17 -3.38 30.51
N ASP A 227 -6.45 -4.67 30.45
CA ASP A 227 -5.44 -5.72 30.67
C ASP A 227 -4.42 -5.75 29.53
N VAL A 228 -4.91 -5.52 28.31
CA VAL A 228 -4.09 -5.39 27.10
C VAL A 228 -3.15 -4.19 27.20
N LEU A 229 -3.66 -3.03 27.63
CA LEU A 229 -2.85 -1.84 27.89
C LEU A 229 -1.79 -2.08 28.96
N ALA A 230 -2.15 -2.72 30.06
CA ALA A 230 -1.22 -3.02 31.16
C ALA A 230 -0.10 -3.98 30.73
N LYS A 231 -0.39 -4.92 29.82
CA LYS A 231 0.60 -5.84 29.24
C LYS A 231 1.45 -5.20 28.16
N TYR A 232 0.94 -4.16 27.50
CA TYR A 232 1.66 -3.44 26.46
C TYR A 232 2.77 -2.60 27.09
N LYS A 233 4.02 -3.07 26.92
CA LYS A 233 5.20 -2.27 27.24
C LYS A 233 5.60 -1.53 25.97
N PRO A 234 5.47 -0.19 25.90
CA PRO A 234 6.08 0.53 24.80
C PRO A 234 7.58 0.21 24.80
N GLU A 235 8.12 -0.16 23.64
CA GLU A 235 9.57 -0.24 23.46
C GLU A 235 10.09 1.19 23.61
N VAL A 236 10.58 1.51 24.81
CA VAL A 236 11.29 2.76 25.08
C VAL A 236 12.56 2.71 24.22
N LYS A 237 12.58 3.52 23.16
CA LYS A 237 13.83 3.86 22.47
C LYS A 237 14.58 4.90 23.29
#